data_AF-A0A956W4B5-F1
#
_entry.id   AF-A0A956W4B5-F1
#
_cell.length_a   1.000
_cell.length_b   1.000
_cell.length_c   1.000
_cell.angle_alpha   90.00
_cell.angle_beta   90.00
_cell.angle_gamma   90.00
#
_symmetry.space_group_name_H-M   'P 1'
#
loop_
_entity.id
_entity.type
_entity.pdbx_description
1 polymer ?
#
loop_
_entity_poly.entity_id
_entity_poly.type
_entity_poly.pdbx_seq_one_letter_code
_entity_poly.pdbx_strand_id
1 'polypeptide(L)'
;FGVMMIGPTIIEHGTEEQKEEHLGKILRGEVIWCQGYSEPGAGSDLASLQTRAVRDGDDYVVNGQKIWTTGAQYADMMYMLARTDPDAPKHRGITYL
;
A
#
# COMPACT_ATOMS: atom_id res chain seq x y z
N PHE A 1 4.41 2.87 13.53
CA PHE A 1 4.04 1.95 12.44
C PHE A 1 4.56 2.36 11.04
N GLY A 2 5.54 3.28 10.92
CA GLY A 2 6.26 3.50 9.64
C GLY A 2 7.62 2.78 9.57
N VAL A 3 8.44 2.94 10.62
CA VAL A 3 9.86 2.50 10.66
C VAL A 3 10.06 0.99 10.47
N MET A 4 9.16 0.16 11.01
CA MET A 4 9.24 -1.31 10.90
C MET A 4 8.40 -1.89 9.75
N MET A 5 7.76 -1.04 8.94
CA MET A 5 6.81 -1.47 7.91
C MET A 5 7.18 -0.88 6.55
N ILE A 6 6.63 0.28 6.20
CA ILE A 6 6.81 0.93 4.89
C ILE A 6 8.21 1.54 4.72
N GLY A 7 8.87 1.96 5.80
CA GLY A 7 10.18 2.61 5.75
C GLY A 7 11.24 1.81 4.99
N PRO A 8 11.51 0.54 5.36
CA PRO A 8 12.43 -0.32 4.62
C PRO A 8 12.07 -0.52 3.14
N THR A 9 10.77 -0.61 2.82
CA THR A 9 10.31 -0.73 1.43
C THR A 9 10.61 0.53 0.62
N ILE A 10 10.40 1.72 1.18
CA ILE A 10 10.75 2.99 0.52
C ILE A 10 12.28 3.12 0.37
N ILE A 11 13.07 2.68 1.36
CA ILE A 11 14.53 2.69 1.27
C ILE A 11 15.01 1.84 0.09
N GLU A 12 14.47 0.63 -0.05
CA GLU A 12 14.92 -0.34 -1.07
C GLU A 12 14.35 -0.05 -2.46
N HIS A 13 13.08 0.35 -2.56
CA HIS A 13 12.33 0.40 -3.81
C HIS A 13 11.75 1.77 -4.17
N GLY A 14 11.75 2.73 -3.24
CA GLY A 14 11.20 4.06 -3.47
C GLY A 14 12.07 4.89 -4.42
N THR A 15 11.45 5.83 -5.11
CA THR A 15 12.17 6.89 -5.84
C THR A 15 12.85 7.83 -4.85
N GLU A 16 13.83 8.61 -5.31
CA GLU A 16 14.48 9.63 -4.45
C GLU A 16 13.46 10.63 -3.88
N GLU A 17 12.49 11.04 -4.70
CA GLU A 17 11.38 11.90 -4.27
C GLU A 17 10.56 11.27 -3.14
N GLN A 18 10.18 9.99 -3.25
CA GLN A 18 9.46 9.28 -2.19
C GLN A 18 10.29 9.14 -0.91
N LYS A 19 11.61 8.93 -1.04
CA LYS A 19 12.53 8.84 0.09
C LYS A 19 12.59 10.18 0.85
N GLU A 20 12.81 11.27 0.12
CA GLU A 20 12.87 12.63 0.67
C GLU A 20 11.55 13.02 1.34
N GLU A 21 10.42 12.69 0.72
CA GLU A 21 9.11 13.03 1.25
C GLU A 21 8.76 12.27 2.53
N HIS A 22 9.00 10.95 2.56
CA HIS A 22 8.41 10.07 3.57
C HIS A 22 9.38 9.67 4.68
N LEU A 23 10.64 9.38 4.40
CA LEU A 23 11.54 8.75 5.39
C LEU A 23 11.78 9.64 6.61
N GLY A 24 11.97 10.94 6.40
CA GLY A 24 12.14 11.89 7.50
C GLY A 24 10.92 11.94 8.42
N LYS A 25 9.71 11.99 7.84
CA LYS A 25 8.44 12.02 8.59
C LYS A 25 8.20 10.73 9.35
N ILE A 26 8.52 9.59 8.74
CA ILE A 26 8.45 8.25 9.36
C ILE A 26 9.38 8.16 10.56
N LEU A 27 10.63 8.63 10.44
CA LEU A 27 11.63 8.58 11.51
C LEU A 27 11.26 9.48 12.70
N ARG A 28 10.66 10.64 12.45
CA ARG A 28 10.19 11.56 13.48
C ARG A 28 8.84 11.17 14.09
N GLY A 29 8.15 10.19 13.50
CA GLY A 29 6.82 9.76 13.95
C GLY A 29 5.71 10.77 13.65
N GLU A 30 5.92 11.65 12.67
CA GLU A 30 4.96 12.70 12.27
C GLU A 30 3.78 12.17 11.45
N VAL A 31 3.96 11.02 10.80
CA VAL A 31 2.93 10.37 9.98
C VAL A 31 2.79 8.93 10.44
N ILE A 32 1.58 8.56 10.84
CA ILE A 32 1.22 7.20 11.23
C ILE A 32 0.75 6.44 10.00
N TRP A 33 1.47 5.35 9.70
CA TRP A 33 1.13 4.45 8.60
C TRP A 33 0.40 3.21 9.09
N CYS A 34 -0.47 2.66 8.26
CA CYS A 34 -1.10 1.35 8.44
C CYS A 34 -1.01 0.50 7.15
N GLN A 35 -1.25 -0.81 7.29
CA GLN A 35 -1.15 -1.79 6.19
C GLN A 35 -2.53 -2.24 5.70
N GLY A 36 -2.81 -2.01 4.42
CA GLY A 36 -4.05 -2.41 3.74
C GLY A 36 -3.87 -3.64 2.86
N TYR A 37 -3.57 -4.81 3.43
CA TYR A 37 -3.39 -6.04 2.64
C TYR A 37 -4.66 -6.87 2.56
N SER A 38 -5.13 -7.37 3.70
CA SER A 38 -6.27 -8.28 3.79
C SER A 38 -7.57 -7.64 3.30
N GLU A 39 -8.39 -8.48 2.67
CA GLU A 39 -9.72 -8.15 2.16
C GLU A 39 -10.73 -9.19 2.67
N PRO A 40 -12.04 -8.91 2.67
CA PRO A 40 -13.05 -9.88 3.09
C PRO A 40 -12.93 -11.25 2.39
N GLY A 41 -12.45 -11.27 1.14
CA GLY A 41 -12.23 -12.49 0.36
C GLY A 41 -10.76 -12.89 0.15
N ALA A 42 -9.79 -12.18 0.73
CA ALA A 42 -8.36 -12.46 0.52
C ALA A 42 -7.53 -12.22 1.80
N GLY A 43 -6.76 -13.23 2.21
CA GLY A 43 -5.88 -13.17 3.37
C GLY A 43 -4.58 -13.92 3.08
N SER A 44 -4.52 -15.21 3.46
CA SER A 44 -3.37 -16.06 3.17
C SER A 44 -3.08 -16.19 1.67
N ASP A 45 -4.13 -16.29 0.85
CA ASP A 45 -4.03 -16.18 -0.62
C ASP A 45 -4.11 -14.71 -1.04
N LEU A 46 -3.08 -13.95 -0.69
CA LEU A 46 -3.03 -12.50 -0.88
C LEU A 46 -3.23 -12.09 -2.34
N ALA A 47 -2.78 -12.92 -3.28
CA ALA A 47 -2.86 -12.59 -4.69
C ALA A 47 -4.31 -12.63 -5.23
N SER A 48 -5.26 -13.20 -4.47
CA SER A 48 -6.70 -13.20 -4.81
C SER A 48 -7.39 -11.86 -4.53
N LEU A 49 -6.67 -10.86 -4.02
CA LEU A 49 -7.21 -9.53 -3.77
C LEU A 49 -7.93 -8.96 -5.00
N GLN A 50 -9.00 -8.22 -4.73
CA GLN A 50 -9.91 -7.63 -5.70
C GLN A 50 -9.89 -6.10 -5.67
N THR A 51 -9.32 -5.46 -4.64
CA THR A 51 -9.15 -4.00 -4.66
C THR A 51 -8.38 -3.60 -5.90
N ARG A 52 -8.92 -2.67 -6.69
CA ARG A 52 -8.37 -2.24 -7.97
C ARG A 52 -7.78 -0.84 -7.84
N ALA A 53 -6.72 -0.59 -8.60
CA ALA A 53 -6.18 0.74 -8.82
C ALA A 53 -6.08 0.95 -10.33
N VAL A 54 -6.91 1.85 -10.87
CA VAL A 54 -6.94 2.17 -12.30
C VAL A 54 -6.23 3.51 -12.50
N ARG A 55 -5.24 3.56 -13.38
CA ARG A 55 -4.49 4.79 -13.67
C ARG A 55 -5.41 5.84 -14.30
N ASP A 56 -5.37 7.05 -13.78
CA ASP A 56 -6.06 8.25 -14.30
C ASP A 56 -5.05 9.41 -14.36
N GLY A 57 -4.43 9.57 -15.53
CA GLY A 57 -3.29 10.49 -15.70
C GLY A 57 -2.09 10.08 -14.84
N ASP A 58 -1.71 10.97 -13.94
CA ASP A 58 -0.59 10.80 -13.00
C ASP A 58 -1.02 10.10 -11.70
N ASP A 59 -2.32 9.92 -11.49
CA ASP A 59 -2.91 9.35 -10.27
C ASP A 59 -3.50 7.95 -10.50
N TYR A 60 -3.95 7.32 -9.43
CA TYR A 60 -4.75 6.10 -9.47
C TYR A 60 -6.10 6.30 -8.79
N VAL A 61 -7.17 5.88 -9.46
CA VAL A 61 -8.49 5.71 -8.85
C VAL A 61 -8.55 4.33 -8.20
N VAL A 62 -8.60 4.32 -6.87
CA VAL A 62 -8.62 3.09 -6.06
C VAL A 62 -10.05 2.74 -5.64
N ASN A 63 -10.47 1.49 -5.87
CA ASN A 63 -11.77 1.00 -5.44
C ASN A 63 -11.67 -0.42 -4.88
N GLY A 64 -12.13 -0.62 -3.65
CA GLY A 64 -12.14 -1.92 -2.98
C GLY A 64 -12.36 -1.79 -1.47
N GLN A 65 -12.19 -2.90 -0.77
CA GLN A 65 -12.35 -2.98 0.68
C GLN A 65 -11.16 -3.70 1.32
N LYS A 66 -10.52 -3.03 2.27
CA LYS A 66 -9.52 -3.62 3.16
C LYS A 66 -10.14 -3.93 4.53
N ILE A 67 -9.64 -4.95 5.20
CA ILE A 67 -10.07 -5.38 6.54
C ILE A 67 -8.86 -5.84 7.35
N TRP A 68 -9.00 -5.92 8.68
CA TRP A 68 -7.92 -6.31 9.59
C TRP A 68 -6.70 -5.36 9.54
N THR A 69 -6.89 -4.12 9.10
CA THR A 69 -5.86 -3.08 9.08
C THR A 69 -5.63 -2.53 10.49
N THR A 70 -4.65 -3.09 11.18
CA THR A 70 -4.27 -2.66 12.54
C THR A 70 -3.90 -1.18 12.56
N GLY A 71 -4.55 -0.42 13.46
CA GLY A 71 -4.26 1.00 13.67
C GLY A 71 -4.84 1.95 12.62
N ALA A 72 -5.70 1.47 11.72
CA ALA A 72 -6.32 2.29 10.66
C ALA A 72 -7.00 3.56 11.20
N GLN A 73 -7.66 3.48 12.35
CA GLN A 73 -8.36 4.60 12.98
C GLN A 73 -7.43 5.72 13.49
N TYR A 74 -6.12 5.47 13.55
CA TYR A 74 -5.10 6.43 13.97
C TYR A 74 -4.15 6.80 12.83
N ALA A 75 -4.31 6.21 11.65
CA ALA A 75 -3.35 6.35 10.56
C ALA A 75 -3.67 7.58 9.71
N ASP A 76 -2.63 8.33 9.37
CA ASP A 76 -2.69 9.41 8.38
C ASP A 76 -2.56 8.85 6.96
N MET A 77 -1.82 7.75 6.81
CA MET A 77 -1.50 7.13 5.54
C MET A 77 -1.67 5.60 5.59
N MET A 78 -1.98 5.01 4.44
CA MET A 78 -2.03 3.57 4.23
C MET A 78 -1.19 3.21 3.03
N TYR A 79 -0.38 2.17 3.15
CA TYR A 79 0.15 1.47 1.99
C TYR A 79 -0.64 0.18 1.79
N MET A 80 -0.78 -0.26 0.55
CA MET A 80 -1.64 -1.37 0.19
C MET A 80 -1.16 -2.11 -1.04
N LEU A 81 -1.77 -3.27 -1.25
CA LEU A 81 -1.69 -3.98 -2.53
C LEU A 81 -3.01 -3.80 -3.27
N ALA A 82 -2.91 -3.44 -4.55
CA ALA A 82 -4.04 -3.28 -5.43
C ALA A 82 -3.78 -3.95 -6.78
N ARG A 83 -4.84 -4.47 -7.39
CA ARG A 83 -4.82 -5.00 -8.74
C ARG A 83 -4.79 -3.85 -9.75
N THR A 84 -3.68 -3.72 -10.43
CA THR A 84 -3.43 -2.71 -11.48
C THR A 84 -3.53 -3.30 -12.88
N ASP A 85 -3.31 -4.61 -13.01
CA ASP A 85 -3.49 -5.36 -14.25
C ASP A 85 -4.34 -6.62 -13.97
N PRO A 86 -5.62 -6.64 -14.37
CA PRO A 86 -6.49 -7.80 -14.16
C PRO A 86 -6.21 -8.97 -15.11
N ASP A 87 -5.53 -8.73 -16.22
CA ASP A 87 -5.26 -9.72 -17.27
C ASP A 87 -3.89 -10.39 -17.09
N ALA A 88 -2.99 -9.77 -16.34
CA ALA A 88 -1.71 -10.37 -15.96
C ALA A 88 -1.88 -11.58 -15.01
N PRO A 89 -0.89 -12.50 -15.00
CA PRO A 89 -0.84 -13.57 -14.02
C PRO A 89 -1.04 -13.04 -12.60
N LYS A 90 -1.80 -13.79 -11.78
CA LYS A 90 -2.34 -13.35 -10.49
C LYS A 90 -1.39 -12.53 -9.62
N HIS A 91 -0.13 -12.96 -9.48
CA HIS A 91 0.91 -12.28 -8.67
C HIS A 91 1.59 -11.09 -9.38
N ARG A 92 1.60 -11.07 -10.71
CA ARG A 92 2.22 -10.02 -11.53
C ARG A 92 1.28 -8.83 -11.77
N GLY A 93 -0.03 -9.05 -11.68
CA GLY A 93 -1.04 -8.00 -11.84
C GLY A 93 -1.31 -7.14 -10.60
N ILE A 94 -0.41 -7.15 -9.62
CA ILE A 94 -0.59 -6.48 -8.32
C ILE A 94 0.53 -5.47 -8.14
N THR A 95 0.18 -4.27 -7.71
CA THR A 95 1.11 -3.20 -7.39
C THR A 95 1.02 -2.85 -5.91
N TYR A 96 2.18 -2.54 -5.35
CA TYR A 96 2.33 -1.92 -4.04
C TYR A 96 2.17 -0.42 -4.19
N LEU A 97 1.15 0.15 -3.53
CA LEU A 97 0.80 1.57 -3.56
C LEU A 97 0.88 2.16 -2.16
#